data_AF-A0A947XKL8-F1
#
_entry.id   AF-A0A947XKL8-F1
#
_cell.length_a   1.000
_cell.length_b   1.000
_cell.length_c   1.000
_cell.angle_alpha   90.00
_cell.angle_beta   90.00
_cell.angle_gamma   90.00
#
_symmetry.space_group_name_H-M   'P 1'
#
loop_
_entity.id
_entity.type
_entity.pdbx_description
1 polymer ?
#
loop_
_entity_poly.entity_id
_entity_poly.type
_entity_poly.pdbx_seq_one_letter_code
_entity_poly.pdbx_strand_id
1 'polypeptide(L)' 'MSRPLAEIIQKNWRKLAGLALIVWDELTLDELIKSEGDAQKLTNLVQQRYDMPREDASKQVMSFFERHRTS' A
#
# COMPACT_ATOMS: atom_id res chain seq x y z
N MET A 1 24.09 13.69 -2.90
CA MET A 1 22.64 13.84 -2.63
C MET A 1 21.97 12.49 -2.79
N SER A 2 21.96 11.69 -1.72
CA SER A 2 21.34 10.36 -1.73
C SER A 2 19.83 10.56 -1.74
N ARG A 3 19.21 10.47 -2.91
CA ARG A 3 17.74 10.48 -3.03
C ARG A 3 17.22 9.29 -2.21
N PRO A 4 16.43 9.52 -1.15
CA PRO A 4 15.92 8.41 -0.36
C PRO A 4 15.03 7.56 -1.24
N LEU A 5 15.19 6.24 -1.16
CA LEU A 5 14.38 5.24 -1.89
C LEU A 5 12.86 5.52 -1.79
N ALA A 6 12.43 6.22 -0.73
CA ALA A 6 11.08 6.74 -0.53
C ALA A 6 10.56 7.61 -1.69
N GLU A 7 11.39 8.46 -2.33
CA GLU A 7 10.95 9.29 -3.45
C GLU A 7 10.67 8.47 -4.72
N ILE A 8 11.44 7.39 -4.93
CA ILE A 8 11.28 6.51 -6.10
C ILE A 8 10.03 5.64 -5.92
N ILE A 9 9.83 5.14 -4.70
CA ILE A 9 8.62 4.39 -4.34
C ILE A 9 7.40 5.31 -4.45
N GLN A 10 7.43 6.55 -3.94
CA GLN A 10 6.32 7.51 -4.12
C GLN A 10 5.99 7.78 -5.59
N LYS A 11 7.00 7.93 -6.45
CA LYS A 11 6.77 8.16 -7.89
C LYS A 11 6.05 6.99 -8.57
N ASN A 12 6.40 5.76 -8.21
CA ASN A 12 5.74 4.57 -8.74
C ASN A 12 4.50 4.16 -7.94
N TRP A 13 4.32 4.69 -6.74
CA TRP A 13 3.21 4.37 -5.86
C TRP A 13 1.87 4.74 -6.49
N ARG A 14 1.77 5.83 -7.25
CA ARG A 14 0.53 6.15 -7.99
C ARG A 14 0.08 5.03 -8.95
N LYS A 15 1.03 4.32 -9.57
CA LYS A 15 0.70 3.16 -10.43
C LYS A 15 0.29 1.96 -9.59
N LEU A 16 1.01 1.71 -8.49
CA LEU A 16 0.69 0.65 -7.55
C LEU A 16 -0.65 0.88 -6.84
N ALA A 17 -1.01 2.12 -6.55
CA ALA A 17 -2.26 2.50 -5.91
C ALA A 17 -3.48 2.11 -6.76
N GLY A 18 -3.37 2.16 -8.10
CA GLY A 18 -4.41 1.64 -8.99
C GLY A 18 -4.58 0.12 -8.91
N LEU A 19 -3.49 -0.62 -8.71
CA LEU A 19 -3.52 -2.07 -8.49
C LEU A 19 -4.03 -2.41 -7.09
N ALA A 20 -3.60 -1.64 -6.09
CA ALA A 20 -4.05 -1.74 -4.72
C ALA A 20 -5.56 -1.46 -4.60
N LEU A 21 -6.11 -0.54 -5.39
CA LEU A 21 -7.56 -0.31 -5.49
C LEU A 21 -8.31 -1.54 -5.98
N ILE A 22 -7.73 -2.30 -6.92
CA ILE A 22 -8.33 -3.54 -7.45
C ILE A 22 -8.24 -4.67 -6.42
N VAL A 23 -7.14 -4.72 -5.64
CA VAL A 23 -6.95 -5.72 -4.58
C VAL A 23 -7.84 -5.42 -3.38
N TRP A 24 -7.95 -4.14 -3.03
CA TRP A 24 -8.72 -3.65 -1.90
C TRP A 24 -9.85 -2.75 -2.39
N ASP A 25 -10.93 -3.36 -2.89
CA ASP A 25 -12.11 -2.65 -3.42
C ASP A 25 -12.81 -1.74 -2.39
N GLU A 26 -12.65 -2.03 -1.10
CA GLU A 26 -13.18 -1.20 0.02
C GLU A 26 -12.34 0.07 0.27
N LEU A 27 -11.11 0.14 -0.26
CA LEU A 27 -10.25 1.30 -0.13
C LEU A 27 -10.46 2.24 -1.32
N THR A 28 -10.29 3.53 -1.08
CA THR A 28 -10.32 4.51 -2.17
C THR A 28 -8.92 4.85 -2.67
N LEU A 29 -8.82 5.22 -3.95
CA LEU A 29 -7.55 5.63 -4.55
C LEU A 29 -6.92 6.82 -3.79
N ASP A 30 -7.74 7.73 -3.25
CA ASP A 30 -7.26 8.87 -2.45
C ASP A 30 -6.59 8.43 -1.15
N GLU A 31 -7.18 7.47 -0.42
CA GLU A 31 -6.61 6.92 0.82
C GLU A 31 -5.32 6.14 0.55
N LEU A 32 -5.30 5.37 -0.53
CA LEU A 32 -4.10 4.68 -1.00
C LEU A 32 -3.02 5.70 -1.37
N ILE A 33 -3.33 6.78 -2.08
CA ILE A 33 -2.34 7.82 -2.42
C ILE A 33 -1.83 8.54 -1.16
N LYS A 34 -2.70 8.83 -0.19
CA LYS A 34 -2.32 9.42 1.11
C LYS A 34 -1.40 8.54 1.95
N SER A 35 -1.44 7.23 1.73
CA SER A 35 -0.51 6.31 2.37
C SER A 35 0.91 6.45 1.81
N GLU A 36 1.09 7.08 0.64
CA GLU A 36 2.39 7.31 -0.01
C GLU A 36 3.22 6.03 -0.23
N GLY A 37 2.56 4.85 -0.21
CA GLY A 37 3.23 3.55 -0.30
C GLY A 37 3.84 3.09 1.01
N ASP A 38 3.45 3.69 2.13
CA ASP A 38 3.85 3.26 3.45
C ASP A 38 3.03 2.03 3.89
N ALA A 39 3.74 0.94 4.15
CA ALA A 39 3.12 -0.32 4.54
C ALA A 39 2.35 -0.21 5.87
N GLN A 40 2.82 0.58 6.85
CA GLN A 40 2.11 0.73 8.12
C GLN A 40 0.81 1.52 7.95
N LYS A 41 0.83 2.60 7.15
CA LYS A 41 -0.39 3.37 6.84
C LYS A 41 -1.41 2.49 6.11
N LEU A 42 -0.96 1.68 5.14
CA LEU A 42 -1.83 0.73 4.44
C LEU A 42 -2.39 -0.35 5.36
N THR A 43 -1.57 -0.91 6.25
CA THR A 43 -2.03 -1.91 7.22
C THR A 43 -3.11 -1.32 8.13
N ASN A 44 -2.98 -0.07 8.58
CA ASN A 44 -4.01 0.59 9.38
C ASN A 44 -5.30 0.79 8.58
N LEU A 45 -5.20 1.23 7.32
CA LEU A 45 -6.34 1.41 6.43
C LEU A 45 -7.08 0.10 6.19
N VAL A 46 -6.35 -0.96 5.80
CA VAL A 46 -6.91 -2.30 5.57
C VAL A 46 -7.55 -2.85 6.84
N GLN A 47 -6.87 -2.73 7.99
CA GLN A 47 -7.42 -3.13 9.28
C GLN A 47 -8.76 -2.46 9.57
N GLN A 48 -8.87 -1.13 9.42
CA GLN A 48 -10.09 -0.39 9.74
C GLN A 48 -11.22 -0.63 8.73
N ARG A 49 -10.89 -0.94 7.49
CA ARG A 49 -11.85 -1.07 6.39
C ARG A 49 -12.43 -2.47 6.31
N TYR A 50 -11.59 -3.48 6.50
CA TYR A 50 -11.98 -4.88 6.48
C TYR A 50 -12.27 -5.44 7.88
N ASP A 51 -12.24 -4.59 8.93
CA ASP A 51 -12.43 -4.95 10.34
C ASP A 51 -11.65 -6.23 10.72
N MET A 52 -10.37 -6.28 10.33
CA MET A 52 -9.54 -7.47 10.44
C MET A 52 -8.34 -7.29 11.38
N PRO A 53 -7.76 -8.40 11.89
CA PRO A 53 -6.56 -8.33 12.71
C PRO A 53 -5.42 -7.63 11.97
N ARG A 54 -4.62 -6.85 12.71
CA ARG A 54 -3.45 -6.15 12.16
C ARG A 54 -2.48 -7.11 11.46
N GLU A 55 -2.34 -8.33 11.97
CA GLU A 55 -1.47 -9.34 11.38
C GLU A 55 -1.93 -9.77 9.98
N ASP A 56 -3.23 -10.01 9.80
CA ASP A 56 -3.82 -10.35 8.49
C ASP A 56 -3.73 -9.18 7.51
N ALA A 57 -4.05 -7.97 7.98
CA ALA A 57 -3.87 -6.75 7.19
C ALA A 57 -2.39 -6.55 6.78
N SER A 58 -1.45 -6.77 7.70
CA SER A 58 -0.02 -6.65 7.44
C SER A 58 0.46 -7.70 6.43
N LYS A 59 -0.04 -8.94 6.52
CA LYS A 59 0.26 -10.02 5.56
C LYS A 59 -0.24 -9.68 4.16
N GLN A 60 -1.45 -9.15 4.02
CA GLN A 60 -1.98 -8.70 2.73
C GLN A 60 -1.11 -7.59 2.14
N VAL A 61 -0.79 -6.57 2.94
CA VAL A 61 0.02 -5.43 2.51
C VAL A 61 1.42 -5.88 2.11
N MET A 62 2.09 -6.71 2.93
CA MET A 62 3.39 -7.29 2.58
C MET A 62 3.31 -8.11 1.29
N SER A 63 2.32 -8.99 1.16
CA SER A 63 2.13 -9.81 -0.05
C SER A 63 1.95 -8.96 -1.31
N PHE A 64 1.21 -7.85 -1.20
CA PHE A 64 1.06 -6.89 -2.28
C PHE A 64 2.41 -6.27 -2.67
N PHE A 65 3.16 -5.76 -1.69
CA PHE A 65 4.48 -5.18 -1.94
C PHE A 65 5.46 -6.21 -2.49
N GLU A 66 5.49 -7.45 -2.01
CA GLU A 66 6.38 -8.49 -2.52
C GLU A 66 6.08 -8.84 -3.97
N ARG A 67 4.79 -8.98 -4.33
CA ARG A 67 4.36 -9.22 -5.72
C ARG A 67 4.79 -8.08 -6.66
N HIS A 68 4.84 -6.84 -6.16
CA HIS A 68 5.16 -5.66 -6.96
C HIS A 68 6.60 -5.12 -6.79
N ARG A 69 7.39 -5.70 -5.88
CA ARG A 69 8.82 -5.36 -5.65
C ARG A 69 9.75 -5.95 -6.71
N THR A 70 9.29 -6.93 -7.49
CA THR A 70 10.14 -7.76 -8.37
C THR A 70 9.97 -7.44 -9.86
N SER A 71 9.56 -6.21 -10.22
CA SER A 71 9.54 -5.71 -11.62
C SER A 71 10.18 -4.35 -11.76
#